data_AF-A0A078AVU0-F1
#
_entry.id   AF-A0A078AVU0-F1
#
_cell.length_a   1.000
_cell.length_b   1.000
_cell.length_c   1.000
_cell.angle_alpha   90.00
_cell.angle_beta   90.00
_cell.angle_gamma   90.00
#
_symmetry.space_group_name_H-M   'P 1'
#
loop_
_entity.id
_entity.type
_entity.pdbx_description
1 polymer ?
#
loop_
_entity_poly.entity_id
_entity_poly.type
_entity_poly.pdbx_seq_one_letter_code
_entity_poly.pdbx_strand_id
1 'polypeptide(L)'
;MEEIELFITISKNYISQERKTLRKLSIVETKLERKKGTEEEFKYNMTVEYFKKVEANLREWLNTILIQVDALLLPMINHKIQSLQDDFNRQKQQDDNVNNNQTTFGSHTQNTQGNTQSAGVLHTLGEQQEEENPMSLFAMKQIEESFAVEKITCLRFKGDLYRYTSDINTGFEQKLASEYALKSYQEAAAESCKISQAHPITLKLALSHSMYYYEVLNSVEFAMKIIGETIADAKDEYFNFKRKANDAELRAYNDSMKTLDHNLQKWKEELLENAKEYTNQNQ
;
A
#
# COMPACT_ATOMS: atom_id res chain seq x y z
N MET A 1 12.31 2.51 3.74
CA MET A 1 11.02 2.42 4.42
C MET A 1 10.64 3.68 5.20
N GLU A 2 11.43 4.11 6.19
CA GLU A 2 11.06 5.21 7.11
C GLU A 2 10.75 6.55 6.41
N GLU A 3 11.53 6.94 5.41
CA GLU A 3 11.33 8.23 4.72
C GLU A 3 10.03 8.29 3.91
N ILE A 4 9.67 7.21 3.22
CA ILE A 4 8.42 7.11 2.44
C ILE A 4 7.23 7.14 3.39
N GLU A 5 7.29 6.37 4.47
CA GLU A 5 6.23 6.32 5.46
C GLU A 5 6.04 7.68 6.16
N LEU A 6 7.14 8.36 6.49
CA LEU A 6 7.12 9.70 7.06
C LEU A 6 6.49 10.71 6.09
N PHE A 7 6.93 10.74 4.84
CA PHE A 7 6.36 11.60 3.80
C PHE A 7 4.85 11.38 3.67
N ILE A 8 4.42 10.13 3.48
CA ILE A 8 3.00 9.78 3.35
C ILE A 8 2.22 10.20 4.59
N THR A 9 2.76 9.97 5.79
CA THR A 9 2.10 10.32 7.05
C THR A 9 1.90 11.83 7.17
N ILE A 10 2.93 12.63 6.88
CA ILE A 10 2.85 14.09 6.92
C ILE A 10 1.83 14.60 5.91
N SER A 11 1.92 14.13 4.65
CA SER A 11 0.99 14.51 3.58
C SER A 11 -0.46 14.14 3.93
N LYS A 12 -0.69 12.92 4.43
CA LYS A 12 -2.02 12.47 4.88
C LYS A 12 -2.57 13.34 5.99
N ASN A 13 -1.74 13.71 6.97
CA ASN A 13 -2.16 14.55 8.09
C ASN A 13 -2.58 15.93 7.61
N TYR A 14 -1.78 16.57 6.74
CA TYR A 14 -2.11 17.86 6.17
C TYR A 14 -3.44 17.83 5.38
N ILE A 15 -3.56 16.92 4.41
CA ILE A 15 -4.78 16.75 3.60
C ILE A 15 -6.01 16.48 4.48
N SER A 16 -5.85 15.65 5.50
CA SER A 16 -6.96 15.32 6.42
C SER A 16 -7.45 16.53 7.20
N GLN A 17 -6.57 17.48 7.55
CA GLN A 17 -6.98 18.71 8.21
C GLN A 17 -7.76 19.62 7.26
N GLU A 18 -7.28 19.82 6.03
CA GLU A 18 -7.98 20.64 5.04
C GLU A 18 -9.37 20.06 4.71
N ARG A 19 -9.48 18.74 4.53
CA ARG A 19 -10.78 18.07 4.33
C ARG A 19 -11.73 18.26 5.51
N LYS A 20 -11.23 18.20 6.75
CA LYS A 20 -12.04 18.48 7.95
C LYS A 20 -12.53 19.92 7.98
N THR A 21 -11.69 20.88 7.55
CA THR A 21 -12.07 22.29 7.41
C THR A 21 -13.17 22.46 6.38
N LEU A 22 -13.02 21.89 5.18
CA LEU A 22 -14.05 21.94 4.12
C LEU A 22 -15.39 21.35 4.58
N ARG A 23 -15.39 20.20 5.26
CA ARG A 23 -16.62 19.61 5.82
C ARG A 23 -17.32 20.54 6.81
N LYS A 24 -16.55 21.20 7.69
CA LYS A 24 -17.10 22.19 8.63
C LYS A 24 -17.67 23.41 7.92
N LEU A 25 -16.96 23.93 6.91
CA LEU A 25 -17.42 25.07 6.12
C LEU A 25 -18.69 24.75 5.34
N SER A 26 -18.77 23.58 4.71
CA SER A 26 -19.98 23.09 4.04
C SER A 26 -21.19 23.05 4.98
N ILE A 27 -21.02 22.55 6.22
CA ILE A 27 -22.09 22.57 7.23
C ILE A 27 -22.54 24.00 7.58
N VAL A 28 -21.60 24.95 7.67
CA VAL A 28 -21.91 26.35 7.98
C VAL A 28 -22.63 27.00 6.79
N GLU A 29 -22.16 26.77 5.57
CA GLU A 29 -22.76 27.24 4.32
C GLU A 29 -24.23 26.82 4.21
N THR A 30 -24.52 25.51 4.35
CA THR A 30 -25.89 24.98 4.31
C THR A 30 -26.79 25.58 5.39
N LYS A 31 -26.23 25.91 6.57
CA LYS A 31 -27.00 26.54 7.66
C LYS A 31 -27.31 28.01 7.38
N LEU A 32 -26.41 28.72 6.69
CA LEU A 32 -26.58 30.14 6.37
C LEU A 32 -27.49 30.33 5.16
N GLU A 33 -27.41 29.47 4.15
CA GLU A 33 -28.27 29.49 2.95
C GLU A 33 -29.77 29.45 3.30
N ARG A 34 -30.13 28.78 4.41
CA ARG A 34 -31.52 28.65 4.87
C ARG A 34 -32.05 29.90 5.58
N LYS A 35 -31.22 30.91 5.82
CA LYS A 35 -31.60 32.13 6.56
C LYS A 35 -31.73 33.32 5.60
N LYS A 36 -32.63 34.24 5.92
CA LYS A 36 -32.87 35.47 5.14
C LYS A 36 -32.46 36.69 5.96
N GLY A 37 -31.64 37.56 5.39
CA GLY A 37 -31.18 38.80 6.01
C GLY A 37 -29.85 39.27 5.42
N THR A 38 -29.59 40.57 5.49
CA THR A 38 -28.37 41.18 4.92
C THR A 38 -27.10 40.72 5.64
N GLU A 39 -27.18 40.49 6.96
CA GLU A 39 -26.06 39.99 7.75
C GLU A 39 -25.76 38.51 7.46
N GLU A 40 -26.80 37.69 7.31
CA GLU A 40 -26.66 36.28 6.94
C GLU A 40 -26.10 36.09 5.54
N GLU A 41 -26.54 36.90 4.59
CA GLU A 41 -26.02 36.91 3.22
C GLU A 41 -24.53 37.32 3.19
N PHE A 42 -24.14 38.31 4.00
CA PHE A 42 -22.73 38.67 4.17
C PHE A 42 -21.89 37.51 4.74
N LYS A 43 -22.38 36.84 5.79
CA LYS A 43 -21.71 35.66 6.39
C LYS A 43 -21.63 34.48 5.41
N TYR A 44 -22.67 34.28 4.60
CA TYR A 44 -22.70 33.24 3.58
C TYR A 44 -21.61 33.50 2.54
N ASN A 45 -21.55 34.71 1.98
CA ASN A 45 -20.53 35.08 0.99
C ASN A 45 -19.10 34.93 1.55
N MET A 46 -18.86 35.35 2.79
CA MET A 46 -17.56 35.12 3.46
C MET A 46 -17.21 33.64 3.62
N THR A 47 -18.21 32.80 3.91
CA THR A 47 -18.02 31.34 4.05
C THR A 47 -17.67 30.71 2.72
N VAL A 48 -18.38 31.07 1.64
CA VAL A 48 -18.12 30.59 0.28
C VAL A 48 -16.72 30.98 -0.20
N GLU A 49 -16.30 32.23 0.02
CA GLU A 49 -14.95 32.67 -0.36
C GLU A 49 -13.86 31.94 0.42
N TYR A 50 -14.08 31.69 1.72
CA TYR A 50 -13.14 30.90 2.50
C TYR A 50 -13.10 29.43 2.05
N PHE A 51 -14.26 28.85 1.72
CA PHE A 51 -14.35 27.50 1.16
C PHE A 51 -13.52 27.37 -0.11
N LYS A 52 -13.71 28.28 -1.09
CA LYS A 52 -12.93 28.30 -2.34
C LYS A 52 -11.42 28.37 -2.10
N LYS A 53 -10.98 29.18 -1.13
CA LYS A 53 -9.56 29.31 -0.80
C LYS A 53 -8.99 28.00 -0.24
N VAL A 54 -9.71 27.35 0.68
CA VAL A 54 -9.30 26.07 1.25
C VAL A 54 -9.29 24.97 0.18
N GLU A 55 -10.31 24.94 -0.68
CA GLU A 55 -10.41 23.97 -1.78
C GLU A 55 -9.26 24.14 -2.79
N ALA A 56 -8.95 25.38 -3.18
CA ALA A 56 -7.84 25.67 -4.10
C ALA A 56 -6.48 25.22 -3.52
N ASN A 57 -6.23 25.52 -2.25
CA ASN A 57 -5.02 25.06 -1.56
C ASN A 57 -4.96 23.53 -1.52
N LEU A 58 -6.07 22.87 -1.16
CA LEU A 58 -6.13 21.42 -1.13
C LEU A 58 -5.86 20.81 -2.51
N ARG A 59 -6.41 21.39 -3.59
CA ARG A 59 -6.18 20.96 -4.97
C ARG A 59 -4.70 21.06 -5.35
N GLU A 60 -4.03 22.16 -5.02
CA GLU A 60 -2.61 22.35 -5.29
C GLU A 60 -1.75 21.29 -4.58
N TRP A 61 -2.03 21.05 -3.30
CA TRP A 61 -1.32 20.03 -2.52
C TRP A 61 -1.56 18.61 -3.03
N LEU A 62 -2.80 18.25 -3.36
CA LEU A 62 -3.13 16.94 -3.94
C LEU A 62 -2.36 16.71 -5.25
N ASN A 63 -2.34 17.69 -6.15
CA ASN A 63 -1.62 17.60 -7.42
C ASN A 63 -0.11 17.46 -7.20
N THR A 64 0.46 18.28 -6.30
CA THR A 64 1.89 18.23 -5.97
C THR A 64 2.30 16.86 -5.45
N ILE A 65 1.54 16.33 -4.50
CA ILE A 65 1.84 15.03 -3.88
C ILE A 65 1.63 13.89 -4.90
N LEU A 66 0.59 13.95 -5.74
CA LEU A 66 0.38 12.96 -6.81
C LEU A 66 1.57 12.90 -7.78
N ILE A 67 2.09 14.07 -8.20
CA ILE A 67 3.28 14.14 -9.05
C ILE A 67 4.49 13.52 -8.34
N GLN A 68 4.69 13.78 -7.06
CA GLN A 68 5.80 13.18 -6.29
C GLN A 68 5.66 11.66 -6.20
N VAL A 69 4.44 11.14 -6.01
CA VAL A 69 4.19 9.69 -5.98
C VAL A 69 4.49 9.05 -7.34
N ASP A 70 4.01 9.63 -8.43
CA ASP A 70 4.12 9.05 -9.77
C ASP A 70 5.49 9.24 -10.42
N ALA A 71 6.13 10.37 -10.23
CA ALA A 71 7.41 10.69 -10.87
C ALA A 71 8.63 10.25 -10.05
N LEU A 72 8.49 10.11 -8.72
CA LEU A 72 9.63 9.83 -7.83
C LEU A 72 9.45 8.52 -7.07
N LEU A 73 8.40 8.40 -6.26
CA LEU A 73 8.29 7.29 -5.30
C LEU A 73 8.07 5.94 -5.99
N LEU A 74 7.08 5.85 -6.88
CA LEU A 74 6.79 4.59 -7.57
C LEU A 74 7.93 4.14 -8.51
N PRO A 75 8.52 5.01 -9.35
CA PRO A 75 9.67 4.63 -10.16
C PRO A 75 10.88 4.17 -9.34
N MET A 76 11.18 4.86 -8.23
CA MET A 76 12.26 4.47 -7.33
C MET A 76 12.03 3.07 -6.75
N ILE A 77 10.82 2.77 -6.26
CA ILE A 77 10.49 1.45 -5.70
C ILE A 77 10.58 0.37 -6.79
N ASN A 78 10.03 0.63 -7.99
CA ASN A 78 10.07 -0.30 -9.09
C ASN A 78 11.51 -0.60 -9.55
N HIS A 79 12.40 0.41 -9.58
CA HIS A 79 13.80 0.22 -9.89
C HIS A 79 14.51 -0.63 -8.83
N LYS A 80 14.22 -0.43 -7.53
CA LYS A 80 14.77 -1.27 -6.46
C LYS A 80 14.35 -2.73 -6.62
N ILE A 81 13.07 -2.98 -6.90
CA ILE A 81 12.54 -4.34 -7.16
C ILE A 81 13.26 -4.97 -8.36
N GLN A 82 13.36 -4.24 -9.48
CA GLN A 82 13.98 -4.76 -10.70
C GLN A 82 15.46 -5.10 -10.48
N SER A 83 16.22 -4.20 -9.84
CA SER A 83 17.63 -4.44 -9.54
C SER A 83 17.85 -5.73 -8.74
N LEU A 84 17.00 -5.98 -7.74
CA LEU A 84 17.10 -7.19 -6.91
C LEU A 84 16.74 -8.46 -7.66
N GLN A 85 15.74 -8.38 -8.54
CA GLN A 85 15.39 -9.50 -9.40
C GLN A 85 16.53 -9.82 -10.38
N ASP A 86 17.18 -8.80 -10.93
CA ASP A 86 18.33 -8.94 -11.81
C ASP A 86 19.55 -9.53 -11.07
N ASP A 87 19.84 -9.05 -9.86
CA ASP A 87 20.92 -9.58 -9.00
C ASP A 87 20.71 -11.06 -8.68
N PHE A 88 19.49 -11.45 -8.32
CA PHE A 88 19.16 -12.85 -8.06
C PHE A 88 19.29 -13.73 -9.30
N ASN A 89 18.79 -13.26 -10.46
CA ASN A 89 18.90 -14.00 -11.69
C ASN A 89 20.38 -14.20 -12.10
N ARG A 90 21.24 -13.23 -11.84
CA ARG A 90 22.70 -13.35 -12.03
C ARG A 90 23.31 -14.42 -11.13
N GLN A 91 22.97 -14.43 -9.83
CA GLN A 91 23.48 -15.42 -8.88
C GLN A 91 23.07 -16.85 -9.28
N LYS A 92 21.80 -17.05 -9.65
CA LYS A 92 21.31 -18.36 -10.11
C LYS A 92 22.05 -18.90 -11.34
N GLN A 93 22.36 -18.02 -12.31
CA GLN A 93 23.12 -18.41 -13.50
C GLN A 93 24.59 -18.75 -13.20
N GLN A 94 25.18 -18.15 -12.16
CA GLN A 94 26.53 -18.49 -11.71
C GLN A 94 26.57 -19.88 -11.04
N ASP A 95 25.59 -20.19 -10.20
CA ASP A 95 25.47 -21.52 -9.55
C ASP A 95 25.27 -22.66 -10.57
N ASP A 96 24.44 -22.45 -11.60
CA ASP A 96 24.22 -23.43 -12.67
C ASP A 96 25.48 -23.67 -13.52
N ASN A 97 26.31 -22.63 -13.73
CA ASN A 97 27.58 -22.75 -14.47
C ASN A 97 28.67 -23.44 -13.65
N VAL A 98 28.73 -23.23 -12.32
CA VAL A 98 29.68 -23.92 -11.43
C VAL A 98 29.35 -25.42 -11.35
N ASN A 99 28.07 -25.79 -11.27
CA ASN A 99 27.65 -27.19 -11.26
C ASN A 99 27.94 -27.90 -12.59
N ASN A 100 27.72 -27.24 -13.74
CA ASN A 100 28.03 -27.83 -15.05
C ASN A 100 29.53 -28.06 -15.27
N ASN A 101 30.41 -27.22 -14.70
CA ASN A 101 31.85 -27.40 -14.79
C ASN A 101 32.39 -28.50 -13.87
N GLN A 102 31.68 -28.87 -12.79
CA GLN A 102 32.07 -30.00 -11.93
C GLN A 102 31.67 -31.37 -12.52
N THR A 103 30.60 -31.45 -13.30
CA THR A 103 30.22 -32.70 -13.99
C THR A 103 31.12 -33.09 -15.17
N THR A 104 32.03 -32.22 -15.60
CA THR A 104 32.88 -32.47 -16.79
C THR A 104 34.29 -32.96 -16.44
N PHE A 105 34.64 -33.13 -15.16
CA PHE A 105 35.95 -33.62 -14.71
C PHE A 105 35.97 -35.07 -14.18
N GLY A 106 34.96 -35.86 -14.53
CA GLY A 106 34.76 -37.23 -14.04
C GLY A 106 34.95 -38.33 -15.08
N SER A 107 35.91 -38.24 -16.01
CA SER A 107 36.24 -39.39 -16.88
C SER A 107 37.63 -39.30 -17.52
N HIS A 108 38.68 -39.64 -16.76
CA HIS A 108 39.82 -40.36 -17.33
C HIS A 108 40.54 -41.21 -16.28
N THR A 109 40.54 -42.51 -16.53
CA THR A 109 41.34 -43.52 -15.83
C THR A 109 42.68 -43.68 -16.56
N GLN A 110 43.80 -43.74 -15.82
CA GLN A 110 44.78 -44.85 -15.83
C GLN A 110 46.11 -44.49 -15.13
N ASN A 111 46.47 -45.33 -14.15
CA ASN A 111 47.79 -45.83 -13.73
C ASN A 111 49.06 -44.98 -13.90
N THR A 112 49.81 -44.76 -12.80
CA THR A 112 51.14 -45.40 -12.58
C THR A 112 51.63 -45.24 -11.13
N GLN A 113 52.32 -46.27 -10.62
CA GLN A 113 53.03 -46.31 -9.33
C GLN A 113 54.31 -45.45 -9.36
N GLY A 114 54.69 -44.86 -8.22
CA GLY A 114 55.99 -44.23 -8.03
C GLY A 114 56.16 -43.58 -6.65
N ASN A 115 57.07 -44.13 -5.86
CA ASN A 115 57.44 -43.80 -4.48
C ASN A 115 58.32 -42.52 -4.41
N THR A 116 58.26 -41.74 -3.32
CA THR A 116 59.39 -41.15 -2.52
C THR A 116 59.05 -39.85 -1.77
N GLN A 117 59.77 -39.67 -0.65
CA GLN A 117 59.57 -38.74 0.46
C GLN A 117 60.10 -37.31 0.21
N SER A 118 59.57 -36.38 1.01
CA SER A 118 60.29 -35.38 1.84
C SER A 118 60.12 -33.88 1.55
N ALA A 119 59.64 -33.19 2.58
CA ALA A 119 60.02 -31.88 3.12
C ALA A 119 59.92 -30.60 2.27
N GLY A 120 59.03 -29.69 2.71
CA GLY A 120 59.45 -28.35 3.12
C GLY A 120 58.85 -27.14 2.39
N VAL A 121 58.36 -26.20 3.23
CA VAL A 121 58.57 -24.74 3.14
C VAL A 121 57.41 -23.84 2.66
N LEU A 122 57.00 -23.01 3.64
CA LEU A 122 56.44 -21.65 3.63
C LEU A 122 55.08 -21.35 2.98
N HIS A 123 54.12 -21.19 3.89
CA HIS A 123 52.93 -20.36 3.82
C HIS A 123 53.34 -18.87 3.81
N THR A 124 52.97 -18.09 2.79
CA THR A 124 52.52 -16.68 2.91
C THR A 124 52.10 -16.08 1.58
N LEU A 125 51.02 -15.28 1.65
CA LEU A 125 50.43 -14.38 0.62
C LEU A 125 49.39 -15.03 -0.31
N GLY A 126 48.16 -15.12 0.20
CA GLY A 126 46.95 -15.08 -0.60
C GLY A 126 46.01 -14.08 0.07
N GLU A 127 45.79 -12.95 -0.60
CA GLU A 127 44.75 -11.97 -0.27
C GLU A 127 43.44 -12.73 0.00
N GLN A 128 42.88 -12.54 1.19
CA GLN A 128 41.51 -12.97 1.45
C GLN A 128 40.61 -12.09 0.58
N GLN A 129 40.32 -12.58 -0.63
CA GLN A 129 39.11 -12.20 -1.33
C GLN A 129 37.97 -12.50 -0.35
N GLU A 130 37.27 -11.46 0.07
CA GLU A 130 35.97 -11.59 0.71
C GLU A 130 35.07 -12.32 -0.30
N GLU A 131 34.96 -13.64 -0.17
CA GLU A 131 33.90 -14.40 -0.83
C GLU A 131 32.57 -13.83 -0.31
N GLU A 132 31.94 -12.97 -1.11
CA GLU A 132 30.57 -12.53 -0.90
C GLU A 132 29.69 -13.77 -0.83
N ASN A 133 29.34 -14.18 0.39
CA ASN A 133 28.43 -15.29 0.61
C ASN A 133 27.10 -15.00 -0.09
N PRO A 134 26.61 -15.87 -0.99
CA PRO A 134 25.40 -15.62 -1.75
C PRO A 134 24.21 -15.43 -0.80
N MET A 135 23.41 -14.40 -1.06
CA MET A 135 22.25 -14.06 -0.26
C MET A 135 21.24 -15.22 -0.27
N SER A 136 20.88 -15.75 0.91
CA SER A 136 19.94 -16.87 0.97
C SER A 136 18.59 -16.53 0.32
N LEU A 137 17.95 -17.51 -0.33
CA LEU A 137 16.60 -17.37 -0.91
C LEU A 137 15.58 -16.81 0.10
N PHE A 138 15.75 -17.15 1.38
CA PHE A 138 14.91 -16.64 2.46
C PHE A 138 15.12 -15.14 2.71
N ALA A 139 16.37 -14.66 2.71
CA ALA A 139 16.68 -13.24 2.83
C ALA A 139 16.15 -12.46 1.63
N MET A 140 16.29 -12.99 0.42
CA MET A 140 15.75 -12.38 -0.79
C MET A 140 14.22 -12.23 -0.73
N LYS A 141 13.51 -13.30 -0.33
CA LYS A 141 12.05 -13.24 -0.20
C LYS A 141 11.58 -12.19 0.80
N GLN A 142 12.28 -12.04 1.94
CA GLN A 142 11.97 -10.98 2.90
C GLN A 142 12.18 -9.58 2.32
N ILE A 143 13.22 -9.41 1.51
CA ILE A 143 13.50 -8.14 0.84
C ILE A 143 12.41 -7.85 -0.20
N GLU A 144 11.99 -8.83 -0.99
CA GLU A 144 10.88 -8.68 -1.94
C GLU A 144 9.56 -8.34 -1.25
N GLU A 145 9.23 -9.02 -0.14
CA GLU A 145 8.09 -8.69 0.71
C GLU A 145 8.16 -7.24 1.21
N SER A 146 9.34 -6.78 1.66
CA SER A 146 9.57 -5.40 2.09
C SER A 146 9.30 -4.36 0.98
N PHE A 147 9.75 -4.62 -0.25
CA PHE A 147 9.45 -3.72 -1.38
C PHE A 147 7.99 -3.77 -1.82
N ALA A 148 7.35 -4.93 -1.75
CA ALA A 148 5.91 -5.05 -1.98
C ALA A 148 5.14 -4.21 -0.96
N VAL A 149 5.52 -4.25 0.32
CA VAL A 149 4.95 -3.40 1.39
C VAL A 149 5.06 -1.91 1.05
N GLU A 150 6.24 -1.44 0.60
CA GLU A 150 6.44 -0.05 0.18
C GLU A 150 5.57 0.31 -1.02
N LYS A 151 5.53 -0.56 -2.05
CA LYS A 151 4.76 -0.33 -3.28
C LYS A 151 3.26 -0.27 -3.02
N ILE A 152 2.71 -1.23 -2.26
CA ILE A 152 1.28 -1.25 -1.87
C ILE A 152 0.94 0.00 -1.07
N THR A 153 1.83 0.43 -0.18
CA THR A 153 1.64 1.63 0.64
C THR A 153 1.54 2.90 -0.22
N CYS A 154 2.41 3.04 -1.24
CA CYS A 154 2.37 4.13 -2.20
C CYS A 154 1.14 4.09 -3.11
N LEU A 155 0.80 2.92 -3.68
CA LEU A 155 -0.36 2.76 -4.55
C LEU A 155 -1.69 3.02 -3.81
N ARG A 156 -1.83 2.51 -2.58
CA ARG A 156 -2.96 2.83 -1.71
C ARG A 156 -3.05 4.34 -1.47
N PHE A 157 -1.92 4.99 -1.18
CA PHE A 157 -1.90 6.43 -0.96
C PHE A 157 -2.27 7.21 -2.21
N LYS A 158 -1.79 6.80 -3.39
CA LYS A 158 -2.22 7.34 -4.69
C LYS A 158 -3.73 7.23 -4.89
N GLY A 159 -4.31 6.07 -4.55
CA GLY A 159 -5.76 5.87 -4.56
C GLY A 159 -6.50 6.80 -3.60
N ASP A 160 -5.98 6.99 -2.37
CA ASP A 160 -6.54 7.94 -1.40
C ASP A 160 -6.52 9.38 -1.95
N LEU A 161 -5.41 9.80 -2.57
CA LEU A 161 -5.25 11.13 -3.16
C LEU A 161 -6.27 11.37 -4.27
N TYR A 162 -6.41 10.43 -5.22
CA TYR A 162 -7.40 10.56 -6.29
C TYR A 162 -8.84 10.54 -5.79
N ARG A 163 -9.15 9.75 -4.74
CA ARG A 163 -10.45 9.83 -4.08
C ARG A 163 -10.71 11.24 -3.56
N TYR A 164 -9.73 11.85 -2.88
CA TYR A 164 -9.87 13.22 -2.39
C TYR A 164 -9.96 14.25 -3.52
N THR A 165 -9.26 14.04 -4.63
CA THR A 165 -9.42 14.86 -5.84
C THR A 165 -10.84 14.74 -6.41
N SER A 166 -11.43 13.53 -6.38
CA SER A 166 -12.82 13.34 -6.82
C SER A 166 -13.85 14.00 -5.89
N ASP A 167 -13.56 14.10 -4.58
CA ASP A 167 -14.43 14.78 -3.60
C ASP A 167 -14.54 16.29 -3.87
N ILE A 168 -13.49 16.93 -4.40
CA ILE A 168 -13.42 18.39 -4.59
C ILE A 168 -13.64 18.84 -6.05
N ASN A 169 -13.77 17.91 -6.98
CA ASN A 169 -14.03 18.20 -8.37
C ASN A 169 -15.48 17.83 -8.73
N THR A 170 -15.94 18.29 -9.89
CA THR A 170 -17.29 17.98 -10.41
C THR A 170 -17.24 17.55 -11.87
N GLY A 171 -18.33 16.96 -12.35
CA GLY A 171 -18.48 16.59 -13.77
C GLY A 171 -17.42 15.61 -14.26
N PHE A 172 -16.78 15.94 -15.38
CA PHE A 172 -15.80 15.05 -16.03
C PHE A 172 -14.55 14.81 -15.17
N GLU A 173 -14.02 15.85 -14.52
CA GLU A 173 -12.81 15.75 -13.71
C GLU A 173 -13.02 14.85 -12.49
N GLN A 174 -14.20 14.91 -11.87
CA GLN A 174 -14.57 14.03 -10.78
C GLN A 174 -14.59 12.56 -11.22
N LYS A 175 -15.22 12.28 -12.37
CA LYS A 175 -15.30 10.92 -12.91
C LYS A 175 -13.91 10.36 -13.20
N LEU A 176 -13.06 11.16 -13.85
CA LEU A 176 -11.70 10.76 -14.18
C LEU A 176 -10.85 10.51 -12.92
N ALA A 177 -10.94 11.38 -11.90
CA ALA A 177 -10.27 11.16 -10.63
C ALA A 177 -10.76 9.88 -9.92
N SER A 178 -12.07 9.61 -9.95
CA SER A 178 -12.65 8.38 -9.39
C SER A 178 -12.10 7.12 -10.09
N GLU A 179 -12.00 7.13 -11.42
CA GLU A 179 -11.43 6.01 -12.20
C GLU A 179 -9.95 5.78 -11.87
N TYR A 180 -9.16 6.84 -11.71
CA TYR A 180 -7.77 6.73 -11.29
C TYR A 180 -7.61 6.23 -9.85
N ALA A 181 -8.52 6.59 -8.95
CA ALA A 181 -8.55 6.04 -7.59
C ALA A 181 -8.74 4.52 -7.63
N LEU A 182 -9.75 4.05 -8.36
CA LEU A 182 -10.05 2.62 -8.51
C LEU A 182 -8.86 1.86 -9.11
N LYS A 183 -8.28 2.38 -10.20
CA LYS A 183 -7.10 1.78 -10.84
C LYS A 183 -5.94 1.61 -9.84
N SER A 184 -5.68 2.64 -9.03
CA SER A 184 -4.60 2.59 -8.03
C SER A 184 -4.86 1.55 -6.93
N TYR A 185 -6.11 1.39 -6.48
CA TYR A 185 -6.47 0.35 -5.52
C TYR A 185 -6.39 -1.06 -6.11
N GLN A 186 -6.78 -1.24 -7.38
CA GLN A 186 -6.66 -2.51 -8.08
C GLN A 186 -5.20 -2.92 -8.29
N GLU A 187 -4.33 -1.98 -8.67
CA GLU A 187 -2.89 -2.22 -8.76
C GLU A 187 -2.29 -2.60 -7.39
N ALA A 188 -2.71 -1.90 -6.32
CA ALA A 188 -2.28 -2.24 -4.96
C ALA A 188 -2.76 -3.64 -4.54
N ALA A 189 -3.98 -4.04 -4.90
CA ALA A 189 -4.55 -5.35 -4.58
C ALA A 189 -3.86 -6.48 -5.37
N ALA A 190 -3.46 -6.21 -6.62
CA ALA A 190 -2.66 -7.17 -7.39
C ALA A 190 -1.28 -7.38 -6.74
N GLU A 191 -0.67 -6.33 -6.20
CA GLU A 191 0.62 -6.41 -5.51
C GLU A 191 0.51 -7.06 -4.11
N SER A 192 -0.65 -6.97 -3.44
CA SER A 192 -0.85 -7.55 -2.11
C SER A 192 -0.86 -9.08 -2.08
N CYS A 193 -0.89 -9.77 -3.23
CA CYS A 193 -0.69 -11.21 -3.28
C CYS A 193 0.73 -11.66 -2.88
N LYS A 194 1.69 -10.73 -2.84
CA LYS A 194 3.10 -10.99 -2.49
C LYS A 194 3.37 -10.95 -0.98
N ILE A 195 2.41 -10.48 -0.18
CA ILE A 195 2.53 -10.38 1.27
C ILE A 195 1.37 -11.12 1.94
N SER A 196 1.47 -11.40 3.23
CA SER A 196 0.40 -12.07 3.96
C SER A 196 -0.90 -11.26 3.93
N GLN A 197 -2.05 -11.94 3.80
CA GLN A 197 -3.37 -11.31 3.91
C GLN A 197 -3.64 -10.81 5.34
N ALA A 198 -2.95 -11.37 6.34
CA ALA A 198 -2.94 -10.85 7.70
C ALA A 198 -1.96 -9.67 7.90
N HIS A 199 -1.24 -9.23 6.87
CA HIS A 199 -0.33 -8.10 7.01
C HIS A 199 -1.10 -6.77 7.18
N PRO A 200 -0.73 -5.88 8.12
CA PRO A 200 -1.47 -4.63 8.38
C PRO A 200 -1.63 -3.73 7.16
N ILE A 201 -0.67 -3.74 6.23
CA ILE A 201 -0.78 -2.97 4.98
C ILE A 201 -1.88 -3.50 4.06
N THR A 202 -2.09 -4.82 3.99
CA THR A 202 -3.19 -5.45 3.25
C THR A 202 -4.54 -5.04 3.86
N LEU A 203 -4.65 -5.10 5.20
CA LEU A 203 -5.86 -4.66 5.91
C LEU A 203 -6.17 -3.18 5.68
N LYS A 204 -5.15 -2.32 5.74
CA LYS A 204 -5.28 -0.89 5.45
C LYS A 204 -5.65 -0.61 4.00
N LEU A 205 -5.16 -1.42 3.05
CA LEU A 205 -5.57 -1.34 1.65
C LEU A 205 -7.07 -1.66 1.51
N ALA A 206 -7.53 -2.76 2.11
CA ALA A 206 -8.94 -3.13 2.09
C ALA A 206 -9.83 -2.03 2.67
N LEU A 207 -9.41 -1.40 3.78
CA LEU A 207 -10.11 -0.26 4.37
C LEU A 207 -10.22 0.91 3.38
N SER A 208 -9.12 1.32 2.74
CA SER A 208 -9.16 2.42 1.75
C SER A 208 -10.02 2.06 0.54
N HIS A 209 -9.92 0.83 0.05
CA HIS A 209 -10.65 0.36 -1.12
C HIS A 209 -12.16 0.24 -0.85
N SER A 210 -12.56 -0.29 0.31
CA SER A 210 -13.97 -0.35 0.72
C SER A 210 -14.56 1.06 0.90
N MET A 211 -13.79 2.00 1.44
CA MET A 211 -14.23 3.39 1.58
C MET A 211 -14.46 4.06 0.21
N TYR A 212 -13.72 3.68 -0.85
CA TYR A 212 -14.03 4.14 -2.19
C TYR A 212 -15.40 3.67 -2.68
N TYR A 213 -15.72 2.38 -2.52
CA TYR A 213 -17.04 1.87 -2.88
C TYR A 213 -18.16 2.52 -2.06
N TYR A 214 -17.92 2.71 -0.75
CA TYR A 214 -18.89 3.35 0.14
C TYR A 214 -19.10 4.83 -0.18
N GLU A 215 -18.05 5.64 -0.18
CA GLU A 215 -18.16 7.11 -0.29
C GLU A 215 -18.34 7.60 -1.73
N VAL A 216 -17.74 6.92 -2.73
CA VAL A 216 -17.69 7.42 -4.12
C VAL A 216 -18.72 6.74 -5.00
N LEU A 217 -18.83 5.41 -4.91
CA LEU A 217 -19.77 4.64 -5.74
C LEU A 217 -21.13 4.39 -5.05
N ASN A 218 -21.30 4.85 -3.81
CA ASN A 218 -22.50 4.62 -2.98
C ASN A 218 -22.92 3.15 -2.97
N SER A 219 -21.94 2.25 -2.91
CA SER A 219 -22.14 0.81 -3.00
C SER A 219 -21.72 0.13 -1.70
N VAL A 220 -22.66 0.09 -0.76
CA VAL A 220 -22.44 -0.43 0.59
C VAL A 220 -22.18 -1.94 0.57
N GLU A 221 -22.90 -2.69 -0.27
CA GLU A 221 -22.76 -4.14 -0.39
C GLU A 221 -21.37 -4.55 -0.88
N PHE A 222 -20.84 -3.85 -1.90
CA PHE A 222 -19.49 -4.10 -2.39
C PHE A 222 -18.42 -3.69 -1.37
N ALA A 223 -18.61 -2.57 -0.68
CA ALA A 223 -17.72 -2.15 0.40
C ALA A 223 -17.66 -3.21 1.52
N MET A 224 -18.82 -3.74 1.93
CA MET A 224 -18.92 -4.80 2.93
C MET A 224 -18.32 -6.12 2.46
N LYS A 225 -18.48 -6.47 1.17
CA LYS A 225 -17.90 -7.67 0.59
C LYS A 225 -16.37 -7.65 0.71
N ILE A 226 -15.73 -6.55 0.30
CA ILE A 226 -14.27 -6.39 0.40
C ILE A 226 -13.78 -6.56 1.84
N ILE A 227 -14.45 -5.90 2.80
CA ILE A 227 -14.09 -6.02 4.21
C ILE A 227 -14.28 -7.45 4.72
N GLY A 228 -15.41 -8.08 4.40
CA GLY A 228 -15.75 -9.42 4.86
C GLY A 228 -14.77 -10.48 4.35
N GLU A 229 -14.41 -10.44 3.07
CA GLU A 229 -13.41 -11.30 2.46
C GLU A 229 -12.03 -11.09 3.11
N THR A 230 -11.60 -9.84 3.23
CA THR A 230 -10.30 -9.51 3.86
C THR A 230 -10.21 -10.00 5.32
N ILE A 231 -11.28 -9.86 6.10
CA ILE A 231 -11.32 -10.34 7.49
C ILE A 231 -11.19 -11.87 7.55
N ALA A 232 -11.83 -12.59 6.63
CA ALA A 232 -11.75 -14.05 6.57
C ALA A 232 -10.32 -14.49 6.23
N ASP A 233 -9.76 -13.96 5.14
CA ASP A 233 -8.41 -14.29 4.68
C ASP A 233 -7.34 -13.96 5.74
N ALA A 234 -7.49 -12.81 6.41
CA ALA A 234 -6.59 -12.40 7.49
C ALA A 234 -6.63 -13.34 8.70
N LYS A 235 -7.81 -13.87 9.05
CA LYS A 235 -7.95 -14.85 10.15
C LYS A 235 -7.30 -16.18 9.80
N ASP A 236 -7.46 -16.63 8.55
CA ASP A 236 -6.88 -17.88 8.07
C ASP A 236 -5.35 -17.83 8.07
N GLU A 237 -4.76 -16.68 7.73
CA GLU A 237 -3.30 -16.51 7.74
C GLU A 237 -2.70 -16.06 9.08
N TYR A 238 -3.52 -15.65 10.05
CA TYR A 238 -3.09 -15.00 11.29
C TYR A 238 -2.00 -15.76 12.04
N PHE A 239 -2.13 -17.09 12.17
CA PHE A 239 -1.17 -17.89 12.92
C PHE A 239 0.23 -17.85 12.29
N ASN A 240 0.30 -17.93 10.96
CA ASN A 240 1.57 -17.89 10.23
C ASN A 240 2.18 -16.49 10.26
N PHE A 241 1.35 -15.45 10.10
CA PHE A 241 1.77 -14.06 10.23
C PHE A 241 2.33 -13.76 11.62
N LYS A 242 1.60 -14.14 12.68
CA LYS A 242 1.98 -13.89 14.08
C LYS A 242 3.34 -14.48 14.45
N ARG A 243 3.74 -15.60 13.85
CA ARG A 243 5.04 -16.24 14.12
C ARG A 243 6.23 -15.42 13.64
N LYS A 244 6.03 -14.53 12.67
CA LYS A 244 7.07 -13.71 12.05
C LYS A 244 6.97 -12.24 12.44
N ALA A 245 5.75 -11.79 12.73
CA ALA A 245 5.45 -10.39 13.02
C ALA A 245 6.10 -9.92 14.33
N ASN A 246 6.58 -8.69 14.33
CA ASN A 246 7.00 -8.00 15.54
C ASN A 246 5.80 -7.41 16.30
N ASP A 247 6.04 -6.92 17.53
CA ASP A 247 4.96 -6.38 18.38
C ASP A 247 4.25 -5.17 17.77
N ALA A 248 4.95 -4.34 16.97
CA ALA A 248 4.36 -3.18 16.33
C ALA A 248 3.41 -3.60 15.19
N GLU A 249 3.80 -4.59 14.39
CA GLU A 249 2.97 -5.17 13.34
C GLU A 249 1.74 -5.86 13.92
N LEU A 250 1.88 -6.59 15.03
CA LEU A 250 0.75 -7.21 15.73
C LEU A 250 -0.23 -6.17 16.30
N ARG A 251 0.27 -5.06 16.85
CA ARG A 251 -0.59 -3.95 17.25
C ARG A 251 -1.34 -3.37 16.05
N ALA A 252 -0.62 -3.06 14.97
CA ALA A 252 -1.20 -2.51 13.76
C ALA A 252 -2.22 -3.45 13.10
N TYR A 253 -1.99 -4.76 13.14
CA TYR A 253 -2.94 -5.78 12.72
C TYR A 253 -4.24 -5.69 13.52
N ASN A 254 -4.14 -5.74 14.85
CA ASN A 254 -5.30 -5.71 15.74
C ASN A 254 -6.11 -4.42 15.58
N ASP A 255 -5.45 -3.27 15.43
CA ASP A 255 -6.12 -1.99 15.23
C ASP A 255 -6.83 -1.92 13.87
N SER A 256 -6.20 -2.47 12.83
CA SER A 256 -6.80 -2.55 11.49
C SER A 256 -8.00 -3.50 11.46
N MET A 257 -7.90 -4.67 12.09
CA MET A 257 -9.01 -5.62 12.23
C MET A 257 -10.20 -5.00 12.97
N LYS A 258 -9.95 -4.33 14.10
CA LYS A 258 -11.01 -3.61 14.86
C LYS A 258 -11.71 -2.57 13.99
N THR A 259 -10.96 -1.82 13.18
CA THR A 259 -11.51 -0.78 12.31
C THR A 259 -12.36 -1.39 11.19
N LEU A 260 -11.88 -2.47 10.57
CA LEU A 260 -12.62 -3.23 9.56
C LEU A 260 -13.91 -3.81 10.14
N ASP A 261 -13.84 -4.49 11.29
CA ASP A 261 -15.00 -5.02 11.99
C ASP A 261 -16.02 -3.93 12.33
N HIS A 262 -15.56 -2.79 12.86
CA HIS A 262 -16.43 -1.66 13.18
C HIS A 262 -17.19 -1.14 11.96
N ASN A 263 -16.48 -0.90 10.85
CA ASN A 263 -17.12 -0.45 9.60
C ASN A 263 -18.10 -1.47 9.06
N LEU A 264 -17.76 -2.77 9.08
CA LEU A 264 -18.63 -3.83 8.62
C LEU A 264 -19.93 -3.89 9.43
N GLN A 265 -19.87 -3.75 10.77
CA GLN A 265 -21.08 -3.74 11.59
C GLN A 265 -21.93 -2.50 11.33
N LYS A 266 -21.30 -1.32 11.29
CA LYS A 266 -21.98 -0.07 10.99
C LYS A 266 -22.76 -0.15 9.67
N TRP A 267 -22.14 -0.67 8.61
CA TRP A 267 -22.78 -0.75 7.30
C TRP A 267 -23.84 -1.85 7.21
N LYS A 268 -23.72 -2.93 7.98
CA LYS A 268 -24.81 -3.91 8.14
C LYS A 268 -26.04 -3.28 8.79
N GLU A 269 -25.84 -2.48 9.83
CA GLU A 269 -26.92 -1.75 10.50
C GLU A 269 -27.60 -0.78 9.54
N GLU A 270 -26.82 -0.02 8.76
CA GLU A 270 -27.31 0.90 7.73
C GLU A 270 -28.20 0.19 6.68
N LEU A 271 -27.76 -0.96 6.15
CA LEU A 271 -28.59 -1.73 5.20
C LEU A 271 -29.87 -2.28 5.83
N LEU A 272 -29.81 -2.71 7.09
CA LEU A 272 -30.98 -3.23 7.80
C LEU A 272 -32.01 -2.12 8.08
N GLU A 273 -31.55 -0.92 8.42
CA GLU A 273 -32.39 0.25 8.62
C GLU A 273 -33.07 0.65 7.31
N ASN A 274 -32.31 0.78 6.22
CA ASN A 274 -32.84 1.07 4.89
C ASN A 274 -33.92 0.06 4.48
N ALA A 275 -33.67 -1.25 4.66
CA ALA A 275 -34.65 -2.29 4.32
C ALA A 275 -35.98 -2.19 5.11
N LYS A 276 -35.91 -1.79 6.39
CA LYS A 276 -37.10 -1.55 7.21
C LYS A 276 -37.89 -0.34 6.72
N GLU A 277 -37.21 0.75 6.37
CA GLU A 277 -37.85 1.94 5.81
C GLU A 277 -38.57 1.64 4.50
N TYR A 278 -37.94 0.89 3.58
CA TYR A 278 -38.58 0.44 2.34
C TYR A 278 -39.82 -0.43 2.61
N THR A 279 -39.80 -1.26 3.65
CA THR A 279 -40.96 -2.11 3.99
C THR A 279 -42.10 -1.26 4.56
N ASN A 280 -41.80 -0.27 5.39
CA ASN A 280 -42.80 0.61 6.01
C ASN A 280 -43.41 1.63 5.02
N GLN A 281 -42.69 2.04 3.98
CA GLN A 281 -43.20 2.95 2.95
C GLN A 281 -44.12 2.26 1.91
N ASN A 282 -44.06 0.93 1.83
CA ASN A 282 -44.84 0.12 0.88
C ASN A 282 -46.00 -0.65 1.56
N GLN A 283 -46.34 -0.30 2.81
CA GLN A 283 -47.53 -0.76 3.55
C GLN A 283 -48.53 0.39 3.69
#